data_AF-A0A2W4JJC7-F1
#
_entry.id   AF-A0A2W4JJC7-F1
#
_cell.length_a   1.000
_cell.length_b   1.000
_cell.length_c   1.000
_cell.angle_alpha   90.00
_cell.angle_beta   90.00
_cell.angle_gamma   90.00
#
_symmetry.space_group_name_H-M   'P 1'
#
loop_
_entity.id
_entity.type
_entity.pdbx_description
1 polymer ?
#
loop_
_entity_poly.entity_id
_entity_poly.type
_entity_poly.pdbx_seq_one_letter_code
_entity_poly.pdbx_strand_id
1 'polypeptide(L)' 'MASRVLVTGISGQDGSYLVDRLVDEGCEVWGMVRPGDAAPDAGRPGAPRKRLIAADVPDAESVRRA' A
#
# COMPACT_ATOMS: atom_id res chain seq x y z
N MET A 1 -2.29 -20.35 -1.82
CA MET A 1 -3.08 -19.15 -2.20
C MET A 1 -2.28 -17.94 -1.75
N ALA A 2 -2.10 -16.94 -2.60
CA ALA A 2 -1.44 -15.70 -2.20
C ALA A 2 -2.35 -14.92 -1.23
N SER A 3 -1.84 -14.56 -0.05
CA SER A 3 -2.58 -13.75 0.91
C SER A 3 -2.73 -12.32 0.39
N ARG A 4 -3.92 -11.73 0.55
CA ARG A 4 -4.16 -10.31 0.25
C ARG A 4 -3.86 -9.48 1.47
N VAL A 5 -3.02 -8.46 1.31
CA VAL A 5 -2.55 -7.62 2.42
C VAL A 5 -2.77 -6.15 2.09
N LEU A 6 -3.43 -5.42 2.98
CA LEU A 6 -3.54 -3.97 2.93
C LEU A 6 -2.46 -3.34 3.83
N VAL A 7 -1.61 -2.51 3.26
CA VAL A 7 -0.53 -1.80 3.97
C VAL A 7 -0.89 -0.32 4.10
N THR A 8 -1.12 0.12 5.33
CA THR A 8 -1.28 1.53 5.68
C THR A 8 0.10 2.18 5.87
N GLY A 9 0.27 3.43 5.45
CA GLY A 9 1.59 4.09 5.55
C GLY A 9 2.61 3.50 4.57
N ILE A 10 2.14 2.98 3.42
CA ILE A 10 2.96 2.36 2.38
C ILE A 10 4.04 3.30 1.81
N SER A 11 3.81 4.61 1.86
CA SER A 11 4.77 5.64 1.44
C SER A 11 5.86 5.94 2.47
N GLY A 12 5.74 5.44 3.70
CA GLY A 12 6.78 5.57 4.72
C GLY A 12 7.93 4.61 4.49
N GLN A 13 9.05 4.84 5.19
CA GLN A 13 10.24 3.98 5.13
C GLN A 13 9.88 2.52 5.46
N ASP A 14 9.29 2.27 6.63
CA ASP A 14 8.94 0.92 7.06
C ASP A 14 7.91 0.26 6.14
N GLY A 15 6.95 1.04 5.65
CA GLY A 15 5.96 0.58 4.67
C GLY A 15 6.63 0.09 3.39
N SER A 16 7.62 0.82 2.88
CA SER A 16 8.35 0.43 1.68
C SER A 16 9.08 -0.91 1.83
N TYR A 17 9.76 -1.14 2.96
CA TYR A 17 10.46 -2.41 3.25
C TYR A 17 9.48 -3.57 3.48
N LEU A 18 8.35 -3.30 4.15
CA LEU A 18 7.31 -4.31 4.37
C LEU A 18 6.72 -4.79 3.05
N VAL A 19 6.49 -3.88 2.08
CA VAL A 19 5.97 -4.26 0.76
C VAL A 19 6.91 -5.19 0.02
N ASP A 20 8.22 -4.91 0.00
CA ASP A 20 9.17 -5.80 -0.70
C ASP A 20 9.14 -7.20 -0.13
N ARG A 21 9.17 -7.29 1.21
CA ARG A 21 9.14 -8.56 1.90
C ARG A 21 7.85 -9.33 1.59
N LEU A 22 6.70 -8.66 1.64
CA LEU A 22 5.40 -9.29 1.35
C LEU A 22 5.30 -9.75 -0.11
N VAL A 23 5.85 -8.97 -1.05
CA VAL A 23 5.92 -9.36 -2.46
C VAL A 23 6.83 -10.58 -2.66
N ASP A 24 7.99 -10.62 -2.00
CA ASP A 24 8.91 -11.77 -2.02
C ASP A 24 8.28 -13.02 -1.39
N GLU A 25 7.43 -12.86 -0.39
CA GLU A 25 6.61 -13.93 0.22
C GLU A 25 5.42 -14.36 -0.67
N GLY A 26 5.22 -13.71 -1.82
CA GLY A 26 4.17 -14.02 -2.79
C GLY A 26 2.79 -13.46 -2.42
N CYS A 27 2.72 -12.45 -1.55
CA CYS A 27 1.47 -11.80 -1.18
C CYS A 27 0.97 -10.84 -2.26
N GLU A 28 -0.35 -10.70 -2.35
CA GLU A 28 -1.01 -9.67 -3.13
C GLU A 28 -1.14 -8.40 -2.28
N VAL A 29 -0.22 -7.46 -2.48
CA VAL A 29 -0.16 -6.23 -1.67
C VAL A 29 -0.96 -5.09 -2.27
N TRP A 30 -1.81 -4.50 -1.43
CA TRP A 30 -2.56 -3.26 -1.63
C TRP A 30 -2.00 -2.18 -0.70
N GLY A 31 -1.83 -0.97 -1.21
CA GLY A 31 -1.30 0.16 -0.44
C GLY A 31 -2.35 1.21 -0.20
N MET A 32 -2.32 1.83 0.98
CA MET A 32 -3.15 2.99 1.29
C MET A 32 -2.31 4.26 1.32
N VAL A 33 -2.71 5.26 0.53
CA VAL A 33 -2.11 6.59 0.47
C VAL A 33 -3.12 7.62 0.91
N ARG A 34 -2.65 8.72 1.52
CA ARG A 34 -3.55 9.81 1.89
C ARG A 34 -4.13 10.45 0.62
N PRO A 35 -5.40 10.88 0.64
CA PRO A 35 -5.97 11.64 -0.47
C PRO A 35 -5.13 12.88 -0.77
N GLY A 36 -4.67 13.01 -2.02
CA GLY A 36 -3.84 14.13 -2.46
C GLY A 36 -2.33 13.93 -2.33
N ASP A 37 -1.86 12.86 -1.67
CA ASP A 37 -0.44 12.50 -1.71
C ASP A 37 -0.06 11.99 -3.11
N ALA A 38 1.17 12.32 -3.51
CA ALA A 38 1.77 11.68 -4.67
C ALA A 38 1.90 10.16 -4.40
N ALA A 39 1.58 9.34 -5.41
CA ALA A 39 1.81 7.91 -5.31
C ALA A 39 3.29 7.64 -4.96
N PRO A 40 3.58 6.76 -3.99
CA PRO A 40 4.94 6.45 -3.60
C PRO A 40 5.77 6.01 -4.79
N ASP A 41 7.07 6.33 -4.68
CA ASP A 41 8.11 6.27 -5.70
C ASP A 41 7.79 5.36 -6.89
N ALA A 42 7.26 6.01 -7.92
CA ALA A 42 6.94 5.46 -9.20
C ALA A 42 8.08 4.56 -9.74
N GLY A 43 9.35 4.89 -9.52
CA GLY A 43 10.48 4.20 -10.12
C GLY A 43 10.78 2.78 -9.60
N ARG A 44 10.16 2.32 -8.50
CA ARG A 44 10.61 1.10 -7.83
C ARG A 44 10.14 -0.19 -8.53
N PRO A 45 11.04 -1.11 -8.90
CA PRO A 45 10.65 -2.43 -9.39
C PRO A 45 9.88 -3.19 -8.30
N GLY A 46 8.70 -3.72 -8.64
CA GLY A 46 7.80 -4.38 -7.68
C GLY A 46 6.77 -3.45 -7.01
N ALA A 47 6.83 -2.14 -7.23
CA ALA A 47 5.84 -1.22 -6.67
C ALA A 47 4.41 -1.57 -7.10
N PRO A 48 3.46 -1.73 -6.16
CA PRO A 48 2.06 -2.02 -6.48
C PRO A 48 1.34 -0.76 -6.97
N ARG A 49 1.87 -0.10 -8.02
CA ARG A 49 1.28 1.12 -8.59
C ARG A 49 -0.18 0.94 -9.03
N LYS A 50 -0.58 -0.30 -9.35
CA LYS A 50 -1.94 -0.65 -9.78
C LYS A 50 -2.89 -0.99 -8.62
N ARG A 51 -2.43 -0.93 -7.36
CA ARG A 51 -3.18 -1.33 -6.16
C ARG A 51 -3.00 -0.32 -5.02
N LEU A 52 -3.07 0.97 -5.35
CA LEU A 52 -3.11 2.04 -4.35
C LEU A 52 -4.54 2.52 -4.14
N ILE A 53 -4.92 2.66 -2.88
CA ILE A 53 -6.23 3.14 -2.46
C ILE A 53 -6.03 4.48 -1.73
N ALA A 54 -6.79 5.49 -2.14
CA ALA A 54 -6.82 6.76 -1.44
C ALA A 54 -7.76 6.64 -0.23
N ALA A 55 -7.21 6.67 0.97
CA ALA A 55 -7.96 6.66 2.22
C ALA A 55 -7.13 7.27 3.36
N ASP A 56 -7.81 7.76 4.39
CA ASP A 56 -7.18 8.39 5.53
C ASP A 56 -7.47 7.58 6.80
N VAL A 57 -6.42 7.18 7.52
CA VAL A 57 -6.52 6.32 8.72
C VAL A 57 -7.51 6.85 9.78
N PRO A 58 -7.49 8.15 10.15
CA PRO A 58 -8.48 8.73 11.05
C PRO A 58 -9.92 8.74 10.51
N ASP A 59 -10.14 8.60 9.20
CA ASP A 59 -11.48 8.56 8.60
C ASP A 59 -11.97 7.11 8.46
N ALA A 60 -12.78 6.68 9.43
CA ALA A 60 -13.24 5.30 9.53
C ALA A 60 -14.07 4.84 8.32
N GLU A 61 -14.75 5.74 7.61
CA GLU A 61 -15.52 5.40 6.41
C GLU A 61 -14.57 5.07 5.23
N SER A 62 -13.54 5.89 5.02
CA SER A 62 -12.54 5.67 3.98
C SER A 62 -11.77 4.36 4.19
N VAL A 63 -11.42 4.03 5.44
CA VAL A 63 -10.73 2.77 5.78
C VAL A 63 -11.61 1.55 5.50
N ARG A 64 -12.92 1.63 5.77
CA ARG A 64 -13.85 0.53 5.47
C ARG A 64 -14.09 0.32 3.98
N ARG A 65 -13.86 1.35 3.16
CA ARG A 65 -14.00 1.29 1.70
C ARG A 65 -12.74 0.81 0.99
N ALA A 66 -11.60 0.83 1.68
CA ALA A 66 -10.33 0.29 1.21
C ALA A 66 -10.34 -1.24 1.24
#